data_AF-A0AAV7B890-F1
#
_entry.id   AF-A0AAV7B890-F1
#
_cell.length_a   1.000
_cell.length_b   1.000
_cell.length_c   1.000
_cell.angle_alpha   90.00
_cell.angle_beta   90.00
_cell.angle_gamma   90.00
#
_symmetry.space_group_name_H-M   'P 1'
#
loop_
_entity.id
_entity.type
_entity.pdbx_description
1 polymer ?
#
loop_
_entity_poly.entity_id
_entity_poly.type
_entity_poly.pdbx_seq_one_letter_code
_entity_poly.pdbx_strand_id
1 'polypeptide(L)'
;MKMTLVFLLFFIFPYFFQPVESAYNCTVCDKSKCPPMITPCPGREAIDPCGCCHHCAKQNGEVCGGPDWKFGYCDSYYKCAAINATGLVEIPDIGVCKDMPGYSPPSYYAEDDDENCPEHSGCYRVMGTCDCVTKRTCIPNFQLSHFQRLLCDPMYDDPYFEDLFAKFYDRPCTRSGCDIVDNECVCKTSGCDNTFQYPDRRSCHNVIMKQLCANVTCPEVEPLKCPRDSLATKPHTPYRQCCPTIPSQCSCDFKLCNYKCPKGKRKVDVWKSDGVAGRCCDTFLCLL
;
A
#
# COMPACT_ATOMS: atom_id res chain seq x y z
N MET A 1 48.74 33.14 48.26
CA MET A 1 49.73 32.64 47.27
C MET A 1 49.09 31.44 46.57
N LYS A 2 48.65 31.64 45.32
CA LYS A 2 49.34 31.25 44.06
C LYS A 2 49.55 29.73 43.97
N MET A 3 48.79 28.98 43.16
CA MET A 3 48.75 28.95 41.68
C MET A 3 49.50 27.72 41.18
N THR A 4 48.78 26.74 40.61
CA THR A 4 49.12 25.91 39.42
C THR A 4 48.06 24.80 39.32
N LEU A 5 47.10 24.83 38.38
CA LEU A 5 47.18 24.56 36.93
C LEU A 5 47.62 23.11 36.64
N VAL A 6 46.99 22.51 35.61
CA VAL A 6 47.19 21.15 35.03
C VAL A 6 46.37 20.07 35.78
N PHE A 7 45.19 19.63 35.33
CA PHE A 7 44.91 18.85 34.12
C PHE A 7 43.43 19.04 33.70
N LEU A 8 43.11 20.16 33.06
CA LEU A 8 41.97 20.25 32.13
C LEU A 8 42.46 19.58 30.84
N LEU A 9 42.13 18.31 30.55
CA LEU A 9 42.25 17.71 29.20
C LEU A 9 41.75 16.24 29.06
N PHE A 10 40.68 15.79 29.75
CA PHE A 10 40.16 14.42 29.55
C PHE A 10 38.64 14.25 29.61
N PHE A 11 37.87 15.28 29.26
CA PHE A 11 36.45 15.14 28.90
C PHE A 11 36.18 15.72 27.51
N ILE A 12 37.04 15.38 26.54
CA ILE A 12 36.62 15.29 25.15
C ILE A 12 35.98 13.90 25.05
N PHE A 13 34.77 13.75 25.60
CA PHE A 13 33.93 12.62 25.23
C PHE A 13 33.71 12.79 23.73
N PRO A 14 34.24 11.87 22.91
CA PRO A 14 34.09 12.01 21.50
C PRO A 14 32.59 11.85 21.24
N TYR A 15 32.06 12.74 20.42
CA TYR A 15 30.79 12.58 19.70
C TYR A 15 30.90 11.33 18.81
N PHE A 16 31.05 10.15 19.43
CA PHE A 16 30.97 8.87 18.76
C PHE A 16 29.51 8.66 18.43
N PHE A 17 29.23 8.80 17.13
CA PHE A 17 28.28 7.99 16.40
C PHE A 17 26.95 7.79 17.13
N GLN A 18 26.01 8.72 16.90
CA GLN A 18 24.63 8.26 16.79
C GLN A 18 24.62 7.26 15.62
N PRO A 19 24.29 5.97 15.84
CA PRO A 19 23.94 5.12 14.71
C PRO A 19 22.77 5.79 14.02
N VAL A 20 22.89 5.96 12.71
CA VAL A 20 21.76 6.34 11.85
C VAL A 20 20.65 5.33 12.15
N GLU A 21 19.58 5.81 12.78
CA GLU A 21 18.42 5.01 13.10
C GLU A 21 17.74 4.59 11.79
N SER A 22 17.59 3.26 11.68
CA SER A 22 16.65 2.52 10.84
C SER A 22 16.81 2.63 9.31
N ALA A 23 17.90 2.08 8.78
CA ALA A 23 17.76 1.30 7.55
C ALA A 23 17.14 -0.05 7.94
N TYR A 24 15.88 -0.26 7.57
CA TYR A 24 15.16 -1.52 7.76
C TYR A 24 16.05 -2.71 7.33
N ASN A 25 16.38 -3.61 8.26
CA ASN A 25 17.43 -4.61 8.06
C ASN A 25 16.89 -5.82 7.28
N CYS A 26 16.83 -5.68 5.97
CA CYS A 26 16.29 -6.70 5.08
C CYS A 26 17.20 -7.92 4.94
N THR A 27 16.63 -9.10 5.11
CA THR A 27 17.29 -10.35 4.71
C THR A 27 17.20 -10.56 3.20
N VAL A 28 18.03 -11.46 2.66
CA VAL A 28 17.94 -11.88 1.25
C VAL A 28 16.51 -12.31 0.91
N CYS A 29 15.95 -11.71 -0.14
CA CYS A 29 14.59 -11.95 -0.58
C CYS A 29 14.41 -13.38 -1.12
N ASP A 30 13.51 -14.13 -0.50
CA ASP A 30 13.06 -15.44 -0.96
C ASP A 30 11.64 -15.34 -1.54
N LYS A 31 11.55 -15.16 -2.87
CA LYS A 31 10.29 -14.97 -3.59
C LYS A 31 9.31 -16.14 -3.44
N SER A 32 9.78 -17.33 -3.06
CA SER A 32 8.91 -18.49 -2.84
C SER A 32 7.97 -18.30 -1.64
N LYS A 33 8.38 -17.48 -0.66
CA LYS A 33 7.61 -17.21 0.56
C LYS A 33 6.58 -16.09 0.40
N CYS A 34 6.57 -15.40 -0.73
CA CYS A 34 5.64 -14.31 -0.96
C CYS A 34 4.19 -14.82 -1.09
N PRO A 35 3.22 -14.13 -0.45
CA PRO A 35 1.82 -14.38 -0.69
C PRO A 35 1.48 -14.23 -2.19
N PRO A 36 0.51 -15.00 -2.71
CA PRO A 36 0.04 -14.84 -4.07
C PRO A 36 -0.57 -13.46 -4.27
N MET A 37 -0.08 -12.75 -5.29
CA MET A 37 -0.68 -11.51 -5.73
C MET A 37 -1.90 -11.79 -6.61
N ILE A 38 -2.97 -11.02 -6.40
CA ILE A 38 -4.17 -11.05 -7.24
C ILE A 38 -3.92 -10.11 -8.42
N THR A 39 -4.06 -10.61 -9.65
CA THR A 39 -3.96 -9.80 -10.86
C THR A 39 -5.23 -9.93 -11.71
N PRO A 40 -5.82 -8.82 -12.18
CA PRO A 40 -5.46 -7.44 -11.86
C PRO A 40 -5.78 -7.09 -10.39
N CYS A 41 -4.97 -6.21 -9.79
CA CYS A 41 -5.29 -5.68 -8.47
C CYS A 41 -6.52 -4.78 -8.54
N PRO A 42 -7.40 -4.77 -7.50
CA PRO A 42 -8.46 -3.78 -7.38
C PRO A 42 -7.94 -2.33 -7.38
N GLY A 43 -6.68 -2.17 -7.01
CA GLY A 43 -5.94 -0.92 -6.95
C GLY A 43 -4.56 -1.03 -7.61
N ARG A 44 -3.60 -0.24 -7.14
CA ARG A 44 -2.20 -0.43 -7.56
C ARG A 44 -1.60 -1.71 -6.98
N GLU A 45 -0.53 -2.13 -7.63
CA GLU A 45 0.48 -2.98 -7.04
C GLU A 45 1.29 -2.20 -5.99
N ALA A 46 1.51 -2.83 -4.86
CA ALA A 46 2.35 -2.37 -3.78
C ALA A 46 3.45 -3.40 -3.54
N ILE A 47 4.55 -2.96 -2.95
CA ILE A 47 5.70 -3.78 -2.63
C ILE A 47 6.02 -3.63 -1.15
N ASP A 48 6.54 -4.67 -0.52
CA ASP A 48 6.95 -4.58 0.88
C ASP A 48 8.16 -3.62 1.08
N PRO A 49 8.42 -3.18 2.33
CA PRO A 49 9.55 -2.29 2.66
C PRO A 49 10.93 -2.82 2.23
N CYS A 50 11.09 -4.14 2.08
CA CYS A 50 12.32 -4.75 1.59
C CYS A 50 12.42 -4.84 0.06
N GLY A 51 11.38 -4.44 -0.68
CA GLY A 51 11.34 -4.59 -2.12
C GLY A 51 11.24 -6.05 -2.60
N CYS A 52 10.74 -6.97 -1.78
CA CYS A 52 10.78 -8.41 -2.08
C CYS A 52 9.50 -8.94 -2.73
N CYS A 53 8.38 -8.81 -2.02
CA CYS A 53 7.07 -9.36 -2.35
C CYS A 53 6.13 -8.27 -2.83
N HIS A 54 5.52 -8.55 -3.98
CA HIS A 54 4.46 -7.72 -4.54
C HIS A 54 3.09 -8.15 -4.00
N HIS A 55 2.25 -7.19 -3.66
CA HIS A 55 0.88 -7.40 -3.21
C HIS A 55 -0.04 -6.31 -3.74
N CYS A 56 -1.35 -6.48 -3.60
CA CYS A 56 -2.27 -5.39 -3.94
C CYS A 56 -2.27 -4.34 -2.83
N ALA A 57 -2.31 -3.06 -3.22
CA ALA A 57 -2.54 -1.96 -2.32
C ALA A 57 -3.92 -2.10 -1.66
N LYS A 58 -3.97 -1.84 -0.36
CA LYS A 58 -5.17 -1.96 0.47
C LYS A 58 -6.18 -0.89 0.11
N GLN A 59 -7.44 -1.31 0.04
CA GLN A 59 -8.57 -0.48 -0.35
C GLN A 59 -9.33 0.05 0.87
N ASN A 60 -10.25 0.98 0.66
CA ASN A 60 -11.07 1.56 1.75
C ASN A 60 -11.66 0.48 2.67
N GLY A 61 -11.50 0.67 3.98
CA GLY A 61 -11.99 -0.24 5.02
C GLY A 61 -11.12 -1.49 5.26
N GLU A 62 -10.03 -1.68 4.53
CA GLU A 62 -9.08 -2.79 4.77
C GLU A 62 -8.03 -2.41 5.81
N VAL A 63 -7.59 -3.43 6.56
CA VAL A 63 -6.52 -3.30 7.55
C VAL A 63 -5.18 -2.98 6.86
N CYS A 64 -4.41 -2.08 7.46
CA CYS A 64 -3.11 -1.62 6.98
C CYS A 64 -2.14 -1.36 8.15
N GLY A 65 -0.86 -1.12 7.84
CA GLY A 65 0.16 -0.83 8.84
C GLY A 65 0.63 -2.10 9.59
N GLY A 66 0.71 -2.01 10.92
CA GLY A 66 1.29 -3.05 11.76
C GLY A 66 2.82 -3.00 11.81
N PRO A 67 3.44 -3.86 12.65
CA PRO A 67 4.89 -3.98 12.68
C PRO A 67 5.41 -4.33 11.30
N ASP A 68 6.46 -3.63 10.87
CA ASP A 68 7.12 -3.83 9.58
C ASP A 68 6.18 -3.76 8.37
N TRP A 69 5.09 -3.00 8.49
CA TRP A 69 4.05 -2.89 7.46
C TRP A 69 3.44 -4.24 7.05
N LYS A 70 3.40 -5.20 7.96
CA LYS A 70 2.88 -6.56 7.71
C LYS A 70 1.46 -6.59 7.12
N PHE A 71 0.61 -5.63 7.47
CA PHE A 71 -0.75 -5.54 6.92
C PHE A 71 -0.84 -4.74 5.62
N GLY A 72 0.29 -4.21 5.14
CA GLY A 72 0.43 -3.58 3.84
C GLY A 72 0.03 -2.11 3.81
N TYR A 73 0.24 -1.53 2.63
CA TYR A 73 0.04 -0.12 2.33
C TYR A 73 -1.31 0.16 1.68
N CYS A 74 -1.91 1.29 2.04
CA CYS A 74 -3.13 1.80 1.44
C CYS A 74 -2.88 2.39 0.07
N ASP A 75 -3.76 2.11 -0.90
CA ASP A 75 -3.72 2.72 -2.23
C ASP A 75 -3.65 4.26 -2.17
N SER A 76 -3.15 4.96 -3.20
CA SER A 76 -2.86 6.41 -3.16
C SER A 76 -4.01 7.32 -2.72
N TYR A 77 -5.25 6.86 -2.88
CA TYR A 77 -6.45 7.62 -2.53
C TYR A 77 -6.85 7.44 -1.06
N TYR A 78 -6.15 6.56 -0.34
CA TYR A 78 -6.41 6.24 1.04
C TYR A 78 -5.14 6.41 1.86
N LYS A 79 -5.31 6.77 3.12
CA LYS A 79 -4.22 6.79 4.09
C LYS A 79 -4.53 5.81 5.20
N CYS A 80 -3.47 5.24 5.77
CA CYS A 80 -3.63 4.29 6.86
C CYS A 80 -3.96 5.09 8.13
N ALA A 81 -5.23 5.12 8.48
CA ALA A 81 -5.74 5.88 9.60
C ALA A 81 -5.89 4.99 10.82
N ALA A 82 -5.62 5.53 12.00
CA ALA A 82 -5.84 4.80 13.24
C ALA A 82 -7.32 4.37 13.36
N ILE A 83 -7.55 3.22 14.01
CA ILE A 83 -8.90 2.67 14.19
C ILE A 83 -9.75 3.61 15.06
N ASN A 84 -9.15 4.17 16.11
CA ASN A 84 -9.83 4.96 17.15
C ASN A 84 -9.68 6.48 17.00
N ALA A 85 -8.95 6.99 15.99
CA ALA A 85 -8.61 8.41 15.90
C ALA A 85 -8.84 8.99 14.49
N THR A 86 -8.86 10.33 14.42
CA THR A 86 -8.96 11.11 13.18
C THR A 86 -7.65 11.23 12.40
N GLY A 87 -6.55 10.67 12.92
CA GLY A 87 -5.20 10.82 12.37
C GLY A 87 -4.65 9.59 11.65
N LEU A 88 -3.45 9.75 11.11
CA LEU A 88 -2.63 8.66 10.57
C LEU A 88 -2.25 7.68 11.68
N VAL A 89 -2.07 6.41 11.31
CA VAL A 89 -1.48 5.42 12.19
C VAL A 89 0.02 5.69 12.35
N GLU A 90 0.53 5.52 13.57
CA GLU A 90 1.97 5.47 13.82
C GLU A 90 2.39 4.00 13.88
N ILE A 91 3.37 3.60 13.06
CA ILE A 91 3.89 2.23 13.06
C ILE A 91 4.59 1.99 14.41
N PRO A 92 4.35 0.86 15.11
CA PRO A 92 3.85 -0.43 14.62
C PRO A 92 2.33 -0.65 14.76
N ASP A 93 1.53 0.37 15.01
CA ASP A 93 0.10 0.19 15.21
C ASP A 93 -0.63 -0.23 13.92
N ILE A 94 -1.78 -0.85 14.14
CA ILE A 94 -2.66 -1.34 13.07
C ILE A 94 -3.69 -0.25 12.75
N GLY A 95 -3.81 0.07 11.48
CA GLY A 95 -4.78 1.05 10.98
C GLY A 95 -5.78 0.44 10.01
N VAL A 96 -6.58 1.33 9.43
CA VAL A 96 -7.54 1.03 8.37
C VAL A 96 -7.37 2.06 7.27
N CYS A 97 -7.38 1.62 6.02
CA CYS A 97 -7.34 2.53 4.88
C CYS A 97 -8.62 3.34 4.80
N LYS A 98 -8.49 4.67 4.89
CA LYS A 98 -9.61 5.61 4.82
C LYS A 98 -9.30 6.74 3.86
N ASP A 99 -10.36 7.28 3.27
CA ASP A 99 -10.31 8.58 2.61
C ASP A 99 -10.43 9.67 3.69
N MET A 100 -9.35 10.43 3.91
CA MET A 100 -9.28 11.40 5.00
C MET A 100 -9.43 12.84 4.49
N PRO A 101 -10.33 13.64 5.07
CA PRO A 101 -10.49 15.05 4.73
C PRO A 101 -9.23 15.84 5.09
N GLY A 102 -8.74 16.68 4.18
CA GLY A 102 -7.50 17.45 4.38
C GLY A 102 -6.22 16.69 4.00
N TYR A 103 -6.30 15.36 3.87
CA TYR A 103 -5.33 14.57 3.14
C TYR A 103 -5.83 14.41 1.71
N SER A 104 -5.75 15.49 0.92
CA SER A 104 -5.94 15.36 -0.53
C SER A 104 -4.99 14.27 -1.03
N PRO A 105 -5.38 13.45 -2.04
CA PRO A 105 -4.40 12.65 -2.73
C PRO A 105 -3.26 13.61 -3.10
N PRO A 106 -2.00 13.20 -2.88
CA PRO A 106 -0.88 13.90 -3.46
C PRO A 106 -1.30 14.53 -4.79
N SER A 107 -1.02 15.82 -4.97
CA SER A 107 -0.76 16.28 -6.34
C SER A 107 0.14 15.23 -6.98
N TYR A 108 0.13 15.07 -8.30
CA TYR A 108 0.91 14.02 -8.99
C TYR A 108 2.41 13.96 -8.55
N TYR A 109 2.89 15.01 -7.87
CA TYR A 109 4.21 15.19 -7.28
C TYR A 109 4.34 14.96 -5.78
N ALA A 110 3.27 14.86 -4.95
CA ALA A 110 3.50 14.89 -3.51
C ALA A 110 4.43 13.76 -3.09
N GLU A 111 5.37 14.20 -2.29
CA GLU A 111 6.60 13.52 -1.91
C GLU A 111 6.21 12.41 -0.95
N ASP A 112 5.72 11.29 -1.49
CA ASP A 112 5.80 10.02 -0.79
C ASP A 112 7.30 9.68 -0.75
N ASP A 113 7.98 10.15 0.29
CA ASP A 113 9.34 9.78 0.67
C ASP A 113 9.26 8.99 1.98
N ASP A 114 8.67 7.80 1.90
CA ASP A 114 8.58 6.90 3.04
C ASP A 114 9.94 6.22 3.22
N GLU A 115 10.66 6.60 4.28
CA GLU A 115 12.02 6.11 4.54
C GLU A 115 12.10 4.59 4.70
N ASN A 116 10.98 3.94 5.04
CA ASN A 116 10.91 2.49 5.16
C ASN A 116 10.81 1.79 3.79
N CYS A 117 10.42 2.52 2.74
CA CYS A 117 10.19 1.94 1.43
C CYS A 117 11.43 1.97 0.54
N PRO A 118 11.56 1.00 -0.38
CA PRO A 118 12.64 1.02 -1.36
C PRO A 118 12.51 2.23 -2.30
N GLU A 119 13.66 2.66 -2.81
CA GLU A 119 13.70 3.65 -3.89
C GLU A 119 13.16 3.05 -5.18
N HIS A 120 12.21 3.75 -5.79
CA HIS A 120 11.76 3.46 -7.13
C HIS A 120 12.03 4.66 -8.03
N SER A 121 12.71 4.38 -9.14
CA SER A 121 12.94 5.35 -10.20
C SER A 121 11.96 5.11 -11.34
N GLY A 122 11.42 6.20 -11.87
CA GLY A 122 10.65 6.17 -13.09
C GLY A 122 10.34 7.56 -13.61
N CYS A 123 9.81 7.62 -14.82
CA CYS A 123 9.48 8.88 -15.47
C CYS A 123 7.99 9.00 -15.69
N TYR A 124 7.53 10.21 -15.93
CA TYR A 124 6.18 10.52 -16.36
C TYR A 124 6.23 11.57 -17.47
N ARG A 125 5.21 11.59 -18.32
CA ARG A 125 5.13 12.54 -19.44
C ARG A 125 4.30 13.74 -19.03
N VAL A 126 4.93 14.89 -18.85
CA VAL A 126 4.26 16.17 -18.55
C VAL A 126 4.36 17.05 -19.77
N MET A 127 3.21 17.39 -20.37
CA MET A 127 3.14 18.36 -21.47
C MET A 127 4.12 18.06 -22.64
N GLY A 128 4.41 16.78 -22.89
CA GLY A 128 5.31 16.35 -23.97
C GLY A 128 6.76 16.12 -23.56
N THR A 129 7.18 16.57 -22.37
CA THR A 129 8.51 16.36 -21.80
C THR A 129 8.50 15.18 -20.83
N CYS A 130 9.57 14.39 -20.82
CA CYS A 130 9.78 13.33 -19.85
C CYS A 130 10.41 13.92 -18.58
N ASP A 131 9.74 13.74 -17.46
CA ASP A 131 10.21 14.15 -16.15
C ASP A 131 10.44 12.88 -15.32
N CYS A 132 11.69 12.68 -14.91
CA CYS A 132 12.17 11.46 -14.29
C CYS A 132 12.50 11.73 -12.83
N VAL A 133 11.92 10.93 -11.93
CA VAL A 133 12.09 11.10 -10.50
C VAL A 133 12.39 9.75 -9.85
N THR A 134 13.19 9.80 -8.78
CA THR A 134 13.35 8.70 -7.83
C THR A 134 12.62 9.08 -6.56
N LYS A 135 11.81 8.16 -6.03
CA LYS A 135 11.03 8.36 -4.79
C LYS A 135 11.08 7.09 -3.95
N ARG A 136 11.14 7.21 -2.62
CA ARG A 136 10.98 6.08 -1.70
C ARG A 136 9.50 5.80 -1.47
N THR A 137 8.97 4.77 -2.12
CA THR A 137 7.53 4.47 -2.06
C THR A 137 7.23 3.00 -2.22
N CYS A 138 6.38 2.46 -1.35
CA CYS A 138 5.91 1.09 -1.45
C CYS A 138 4.74 0.94 -2.43
N ILE A 139 4.31 2.03 -3.09
CA ILE A 139 3.23 2.02 -4.09
C ILE A 139 3.74 2.72 -5.34
N PRO A 140 4.62 2.06 -6.11
CA PRO A 140 5.19 2.65 -7.31
C PRO A 140 4.06 3.04 -8.28
N ASN A 141 4.01 4.32 -8.63
CA ASN A 141 2.94 4.93 -9.42
C ASN A 141 3.41 5.40 -10.80
N PHE A 142 4.55 4.89 -11.27
CA PHE A 142 5.12 5.25 -12.57
C PHE A 142 4.26 4.70 -13.71
N GLN A 143 3.33 5.52 -14.19
CA GLN A 143 2.35 5.19 -15.22
C GLN A 143 2.91 5.34 -16.65
N LEU A 144 4.06 4.73 -16.93
CA LEU A 144 4.49 4.60 -18.32
C LEU A 144 4.17 3.19 -18.81
N SER A 145 3.27 3.13 -19.80
CA SER A 145 3.17 1.96 -20.68
C SER A 145 4.56 1.62 -21.25
N HIS A 146 4.78 0.37 -21.66
CA HIS A 146 6.04 -0.04 -22.28
C HIS A 146 6.47 0.92 -23.41
N PHE A 147 5.50 1.41 -24.19
CA PHE A 147 5.71 2.39 -25.25
C PHE A 147 6.15 3.78 -24.74
N GLN A 148 5.58 4.25 -23.64
CA GLN A 148 5.96 5.55 -23.06
C GLN A 148 7.30 5.50 -22.30
N ARG A 149 7.75 4.32 -21.85
CA ARG A 149 9.13 4.15 -21.35
C ARG A 149 10.14 4.35 -22.45
N LEU A 150 9.90 3.79 -23.64
CA LEU A 150 10.76 3.95 -24.82
C LEU A 150 10.90 5.43 -25.23
N LEU A 151 9.82 6.21 -25.09
CA LEU A 151 9.81 7.66 -25.37
C LEU A 151 10.56 8.51 -24.32
N CYS A 152 10.82 7.97 -23.13
CA CYS A 152 11.51 8.66 -22.03
C CYS A 152 12.90 8.09 -21.74
N ASP A 153 13.39 7.14 -22.55
CA ASP A 153 14.74 6.61 -22.48
C ASP A 153 15.67 7.44 -23.38
N PRO A 154 16.71 8.11 -22.83
CA PRO A 154 17.63 8.94 -23.62
C PRO A 154 18.59 8.15 -24.55
N MET A 155 18.41 6.83 -24.72
CA MET A 155 19.22 5.98 -25.61
C MET A 155 18.55 5.54 -26.92
N TYR A 156 17.42 6.15 -27.33
CA TYR A 156 16.67 5.70 -28.51
C TYR A 156 16.79 6.66 -29.70
N ASP A 157 17.96 6.68 -30.33
CA ASP A 157 18.18 7.19 -31.70
C ASP A 157 18.54 6.01 -32.62
N ASP A 158 17.73 4.94 -32.56
CA ASP A 158 17.89 3.75 -33.39
C ASP A 158 16.93 3.83 -34.61
N PRO A 159 17.45 3.97 -35.84
CA PRO A 159 16.64 4.04 -37.07
C PRO A 159 15.91 2.73 -37.44
N TYR A 160 16.00 1.66 -36.66
CA TYR A 160 15.32 0.38 -36.90
C TYR A 160 13.96 0.22 -36.15
N PHE A 161 13.36 1.31 -35.67
CA PHE A 161 12.09 1.26 -34.92
C PHE A 161 10.91 0.61 -35.67
N GLU A 162 10.88 0.67 -37.01
CA GLU A 162 9.85 -0.01 -37.81
C GLU A 162 10.03 -1.55 -37.84
N ASP A 163 11.25 -2.05 -37.73
CA ASP A 163 11.54 -3.50 -37.79
C ASP A 163 11.16 -4.22 -36.48
N LEU A 164 11.16 -3.51 -35.33
CA LEU A 164 10.63 -4.03 -34.07
C LEU A 164 9.10 -4.13 -34.06
N PHE A 165 8.42 -3.21 -34.75
CA PHE A 165 6.96 -3.22 -34.91
C PHE A 165 6.51 -4.31 -35.88
N ALA A 166 7.27 -4.58 -36.94
CA ALA A 166 6.99 -5.66 -37.88
C ALA A 166 7.11 -7.06 -37.26
N LYS A 167 8.00 -7.25 -36.27
CA LYS A 167 8.08 -8.49 -35.46
C LYS A 167 6.98 -8.64 -34.41
N PHE A 168 6.19 -7.59 -34.16
CA PHE A 168 5.12 -7.59 -33.15
C PHE A 168 3.79 -8.19 -33.63
N TYR A 169 3.68 -8.49 -34.94
CA TYR A 169 2.50 -9.12 -35.53
C TYR A 169 2.55 -10.64 -35.60
N ASP A 170 3.69 -11.26 -35.32
CA ASP A 170 3.72 -12.68 -35.00
C ASP A 170 3.51 -12.79 -33.49
N ARG A 171 2.25 -12.75 -33.03
CA ARG A 171 1.96 -13.05 -31.63
C ARG A 171 2.17 -14.56 -31.46
N PRO A 172 3.28 -15.05 -30.86
CA PRO A 172 3.25 -16.39 -30.34
C PRO A 172 2.09 -16.40 -29.35
N CYS A 173 1.17 -17.32 -29.52
CA CYS A 173 0.08 -17.52 -28.59
C CYS A 173 0.66 -17.92 -27.23
N THR A 174 0.91 -16.91 -26.41
CA THR A 174 1.42 -17.05 -25.07
C THR A 174 0.21 -17.06 -24.15
N ARG A 175 -0.06 -18.23 -23.58
CA ARG A 175 -1.09 -18.39 -22.56
C ARG A 175 -0.37 -18.49 -21.22
N SER A 176 -0.81 -17.70 -20.26
CA SER A 176 -0.42 -17.84 -18.86
C SER A 176 -1.49 -18.64 -18.12
N GLY A 177 -1.05 -19.41 -17.13
CA GLY A 177 -1.93 -20.15 -16.24
C GLY A 177 -1.12 -20.83 -15.14
N CYS A 178 -1.82 -21.55 -14.28
CA CYS A 178 -1.24 -22.15 -13.08
C CYS A 178 -1.73 -23.57 -12.88
N ASP A 179 -0.86 -24.39 -12.30
CA ASP A 179 -1.14 -25.75 -11.86
C ASP A 179 -0.80 -25.91 -10.38
N ILE A 180 -1.43 -26.87 -9.72
CA ILE A 180 -1.10 -27.24 -8.34
C ILE A 180 -0.01 -28.31 -8.38
N VAL A 181 1.14 -28.01 -7.79
CA VAL A 181 2.27 -28.93 -7.61
C VAL A 181 2.63 -28.92 -6.13
N ASP A 182 2.61 -30.07 -5.45
CA ASP A 182 2.93 -30.20 -4.02
C ASP A 182 2.17 -29.23 -3.10
N ASN A 183 0.85 -29.08 -3.32
CA ASN A 183 0.00 -28.11 -2.61
C ASN A 183 0.44 -26.64 -2.77
N GLU A 184 1.16 -26.32 -3.84
CA GLU A 184 1.52 -24.96 -4.21
C GLU A 184 1.07 -24.62 -5.63
N CYS A 185 0.65 -23.37 -5.83
CA CYS A 185 0.32 -22.89 -7.17
C CYS A 185 1.57 -22.42 -7.89
N VAL A 186 1.93 -23.17 -8.93
CA VAL A 186 3.04 -22.85 -9.82
C VAL A 186 2.46 -22.28 -11.11
N CYS A 187 2.71 -20.99 -11.34
CA CYS A 187 2.22 -20.28 -12.53
C CYS A 187 3.35 -20.09 -13.54
N LYS A 188 3.06 -20.36 -14.82
CA LYS A 188 4.01 -20.21 -15.92
C LYS A 188 3.32 -19.57 -17.13
N THR A 189 4.13 -19.03 -18.03
CA THR A 189 3.68 -18.58 -19.35
C THR A 189 4.26 -19.52 -20.40
N SER A 190 3.44 -20.02 -21.31
CA SER A 190 3.86 -20.97 -22.34
C SER A 190 3.07 -20.80 -23.63
N GLY A 191 3.45 -21.57 -24.67
CA GLY A 191 2.76 -21.58 -25.97
C GLY A 191 1.31 -22.09 -25.93
N CYS A 192 0.64 -22.06 -27.09
CA CYS A 192 -0.77 -22.48 -27.29
C CYS A 192 -1.12 -23.86 -26.73
N ASP A 193 -0.18 -24.80 -26.76
CA ASP A 193 -0.46 -26.21 -26.55
C ASP A 193 -0.57 -26.59 -25.07
N ASN A 194 -0.17 -25.69 -24.17
CA ASN A 194 -0.23 -25.96 -22.75
C ASN A 194 -1.62 -25.62 -22.19
N THR A 195 -2.22 -26.64 -21.60
CA THR A 195 -3.44 -26.51 -20.83
C THR A 195 -3.08 -26.38 -19.36
N PHE A 196 -3.36 -25.22 -18.78
CA PHE A 196 -3.24 -24.99 -17.35
C PHE A 196 -4.57 -25.33 -16.68
N GLN A 197 -4.50 -25.96 -15.50
CA GLN A 197 -5.69 -26.30 -14.73
C GLN A 197 -6.45 -25.04 -14.26
N TYR A 198 -5.71 -23.96 -13.99
CA TYR A 198 -6.27 -22.69 -13.53
C TYR A 198 -5.82 -21.52 -14.42
N PRO A 199 -6.73 -20.58 -14.73
CA PRO A 199 -6.40 -19.43 -15.57
C PRO A 199 -5.47 -18.43 -14.89
N ASP A 200 -5.46 -18.41 -13.56
CA ASP A 200 -4.71 -17.42 -12.78
C ASP A 200 -4.33 -17.97 -11.39
N ARG A 201 -3.39 -17.28 -10.74
CA ARG A 201 -2.84 -17.68 -9.43
C ARG A 201 -3.90 -17.68 -8.34
N ARG A 202 -4.86 -16.75 -8.36
CA ARG A 202 -5.93 -16.66 -7.35
C ARG A 202 -6.88 -17.84 -7.48
N SER A 203 -7.31 -18.18 -8.69
CA SER A 203 -8.17 -19.33 -8.96
C SER A 203 -7.54 -20.62 -8.46
N CYS A 204 -6.23 -20.80 -8.70
CA CYS A 204 -5.47 -21.92 -8.17
C CYS A 204 -5.41 -21.91 -6.63
N HIS A 205 -5.02 -20.78 -6.02
CA HIS A 205 -4.89 -20.66 -4.55
C HIS A 205 -6.22 -20.84 -3.82
N ASN A 206 -7.33 -20.39 -4.41
CA ASN A 206 -8.67 -20.57 -3.84
C ASN A 206 -9.01 -22.06 -3.66
N VAL A 207 -8.57 -22.93 -4.58
CA VAL A 207 -8.80 -24.38 -4.46
C VAL A 207 -7.96 -24.97 -3.32
N ILE A 208 -6.69 -24.59 -3.22
CA ILE A 208 -5.81 -25.01 -2.11
C ILE A 208 -6.42 -24.55 -0.77
N MET A 209 -6.80 -23.29 -0.66
CA MET A 209 -7.43 -22.74 0.55
C MET A 209 -8.75 -23.43 0.88
N LYS A 210 -9.56 -23.76 -0.12
CA LYS A 210 -10.82 -24.50 0.09
C LYS A 210 -10.56 -25.90 0.66
N GLN A 211 -9.50 -26.58 0.24
CA GLN A 211 -9.12 -27.88 0.79
C GLN A 211 -8.54 -27.75 2.20
N LEU A 212 -7.64 -26.78 2.43
CA LEU A 212 -7.04 -26.50 3.75
C LEU A 212 -8.10 -26.15 4.80
N CYS A 213 -9.11 -25.36 4.41
CA CYS A 213 -10.13 -24.84 5.32
C CYS A 213 -11.40 -25.69 5.36
N ALA A 214 -11.47 -26.83 4.66
CA ALA A 214 -12.68 -27.64 4.54
C ALA A 214 -13.25 -28.10 5.89
N ASN A 215 -12.38 -28.40 6.85
CA ASN A 215 -12.74 -28.87 8.20
C ASN A 215 -12.51 -27.82 9.29
N VAL A 216 -12.39 -26.54 8.92
CA VAL A 216 -12.18 -25.44 9.88
C VAL A 216 -13.48 -24.66 10.05
N THR A 217 -13.98 -24.61 11.28
CA THR A 217 -15.09 -23.73 11.66
C THR A 217 -14.52 -22.53 12.39
N CYS A 218 -14.76 -21.33 11.86
CA CYS A 218 -14.30 -20.11 12.49
C CYS A 218 -15.22 -19.70 13.65
N PRO A 219 -14.69 -18.97 14.66
CA PRO A 219 -15.51 -18.43 15.73
C PRO A 219 -16.67 -17.60 15.16
N GLU A 220 -17.86 -17.80 15.69
CA GLU A 220 -19.02 -17.00 15.31
C GLU A 220 -18.80 -15.56 15.79
N VAL A 221 -18.68 -14.64 14.84
CA VAL A 221 -18.58 -13.21 15.11
C VAL A 221 -19.99 -12.64 14.96
N GLU A 222 -20.53 -12.06 16.03
CA GLU A 222 -21.85 -11.44 15.99
C GLU A 222 -21.93 -10.38 14.87
N PRO A 223 -23.08 -10.24 14.18
CA PRO A 223 -23.23 -9.25 13.12
C PRO A 223 -23.08 -7.84 13.69
N LEU A 224 -21.94 -7.22 13.38
CA LEU A 224 -21.59 -5.89 13.84
C LEU A 224 -22.47 -4.83 13.18
N LYS A 225 -23.19 -4.05 13.99
CA LYS A 225 -23.96 -2.89 13.53
C LYS A 225 -23.21 -1.60 13.87
N CYS A 226 -22.76 -0.88 12.84
CA CYS A 226 -22.04 0.37 13.03
C CYS A 226 -22.97 1.59 13.10
N PRO A 227 -22.53 2.65 13.81
CA PRO A 227 -23.19 3.96 13.76
C PRO A 227 -23.28 4.53 12.34
N ARG A 228 -24.20 5.47 12.13
CA ARG A 228 -24.54 6.00 10.81
C ARG A 228 -23.37 6.69 10.07
N ASP A 229 -22.44 7.27 10.81
CA ASP A 229 -21.26 7.98 10.30
C ASP A 229 -20.01 7.08 10.22
N SER A 230 -20.21 5.77 10.40
CA SER A 230 -19.16 4.79 10.55
C SER A 230 -19.38 3.62 9.58
N LEU A 231 -18.29 2.96 9.19
CA LEU A 231 -18.30 1.76 8.37
C LEU A 231 -17.72 0.58 9.15
N ALA A 232 -18.19 -0.63 8.83
CA ALA A 232 -17.57 -1.86 9.31
C ALA A 232 -16.32 -2.15 8.48
N THR A 233 -15.18 -2.31 9.14
CA THR A 233 -13.94 -2.69 8.46
C THR A 233 -14.05 -4.09 7.87
N LYS A 234 -13.29 -4.37 6.82
CA LYS A 234 -13.18 -5.72 6.29
C LYS A 234 -12.36 -6.56 7.28
N PRO A 235 -12.82 -7.78 7.62
CA PRO A 235 -12.03 -8.66 8.47
C PRO A 235 -10.76 -9.07 7.74
N HIS A 236 -9.65 -9.17 8.46
CA HIS A 236 -8.37 -9.58 7.88
C HIS A 236 -8.04 -11.03 8.26
N THR A 237 -7.89 -11.86 7.22
CA THR A 237 -7.38 -13.22 7.32
C THR A 237 -5.98 -13.26 6.72
N PRO A 238 -4.94 -13.57 7.51
CA PRO A 238 -3.59 -13.73 6.99
C PRO A 238 -3.50 -14.85 5.95
N TYR A 239 -2.50 -14.77 5.08
CA TYR A 239 -2.27 -15.79 4.05
C TYR A 239 -2.08 -17.19 4.68
N ARG A 240 -2.67 -18.21 4.06
CA ARG A 240 -2.75 -19.61 4.55
C ARG A 240 -3.47 -19.81 5.88
N GLN A 241 -4.23 -18.84 6.36
CA GLN A 241 -5.14 -19.00 7.49
C GLN A 241 -6.59 -19.04 7.01
N CYS A 242 -7.44 -19.73 7.77
CA CYS A 242 -8.85 -19.90 7.42
C CYS A 242 -9.75 -18.87 8.10
N CYS A 243 -9.37 -18.42 9.29
CA CYS A 243 -10.20 -17.56 10.12
C CYS A 243 -9.59 -16.17 10.25
N PRO A 244 -10.44 -15.13 10.29
CA PRO A 244 -9.96 -13.78 10.48
C PRO A 244 -9.30 -13.66 11.85
N THR A 245 -8.08 -13.11 11.87
CA THR A 245 -7.38 -12.79 13.12
C THR A 245 -7.72 -11.40 13.61
N ILE A 246 -8.11 -10.52 12.68
CA ILE A 246 -8.63 -9.20 12.98
C ILE A 246 -10.08 -9.17 12.50
N PRO A 247 -11.06 -9.23 13.41
CA PRO A 247 -12.47 -9.18 13.04
C PRO A 247 -12.84 -7.79 12.51
N SER A 248 -14.01 -7.72 11.87
CA SER A 248 -14.61 -6.43 11.54
C SER A 248 -14.85 -5.62 12.80
N GLN A 249 -14.56 -4.33 12.73
CA GLN A 249 -14.82 -3.35 13.79
C GLN A 249 -15.35 -2.05 13.17
N CYS A 250 -16.04 -1.24 13.96
CA CYS A 250 -16.58 0.02 13.45
C CYS A 250 -15.49 1.07 13.44
N SER A 251 -15.41 1.79 12.32
CA SER A 251 -14.44 2.83 12.09
C SER A 251 -15.12 4.00 11.38
N CYS A 252 -14.64 5.22 11.63
CA CYS A 252 -15.20 6.40 10.99
C CYS A 252 -15.19 6.37 9.46
N ASP A 253 -16.29 6.84 8.87
CA ASP A 253 -16.42 7.11 7.45
C ASP A 253 -16.57 8.62 7.20
N PHE A 254 -15.45 9.29 7.00
CA PHE A 254 -15.41 10.74 6.83
C PHE A 254 -16.10 11.23 5.54
N LYS A 255 -16.41 10.34 4.59
CA LYS A 255 -17.18 10.68 3.38
C LYS A 255 -18.62 11.05 3.70
N LEU A 256 -19.15 10.55 4.82
CA LEU A 256 -20.52 10.79 5.27
C LEU A 256 -20.66 12.14 5.99
N CYS A 257 -19.56 12.79 6.32
CA CYS A 257 -19.57 14.08 7.00
C CYS A 257 -19.86 15.23 6.04
N ASN A 258 -20.83 16.07 6.41
CA ASN A 258 -21.14 17.29 5.68
C ASN A 258 -20.39 18.48 6.27
N TYR A 259 -19.40 19.00 5.55
CA TYR A 259 -18.54 20.09 6.04
C TYR A 259 -18.99 21.51 5.59
N LYS A 260 -20.08 21.64 4.84
CA LYS A 260 -20.47 22.90 4.19
C LYS A 260 -21.71 23.54 4.82
N CYS A 261 -21.62 24.84 5.10
CA CYS A 261 -22.79 25.67 5.38
C CYS A 261 -23.48 26.11 4.08
N PRO A 262 -24.81 26.38 4.12
CA PRO A 262 -25.50 27.05 3.02
C PRO A 262 -24.86 28.41 2.69
N LYS A 263 -24.99 28.85 1.43
CA LYS A 263 -24.46 30.16 0.99
C LYS A 263 -25.02 31.30 1.86
N GLY A 264 -24.15 32.25 2.23
CA GLY A 264 -24.51 33.41 3.03
C GLY A 264 -24.56 33.16 4.54
N LYS A 265 -24.11 31.99 5.02
CA LYS A 265 -23.96 31.70 6.45
C LYS A 265 -22.50 31.46 6.81
N ARG A 266 -22.06 31.99 7.96
CA ARG A 266 -20.75 31.70 8.55
C ARG A 266 -20.79 30.41 9.36
N LYS A 267 -19.74 29.62 9.25
CA LYS A 267 -19.52 28.40 10.04
C LYS A 267 -18.94 28.79 11.41
N VAL A 268 -19.55 28.29 12.47
CA VAL A 268 -19.06 28.42 13.85
C VAL A 268 -18.94 27.02 14.42
N ASP A 269 -17.70 26.59 14.70
CA ASP A 269 -17.45 25.25 15.22
C ASP A 269 -18.01 25.11 16.64
N VAL A 270 -18.77 24.04 16.87
CA VAL A 270 -19.35 23.70 18.18
C VAL A 270 -18.53 22.60 18.84
N TRP A 271 -18.17 21.58 18.07
CA TRP A 271 -17.40 20.46 18.56
C TRP A 271 -16.58 19.84 17.44
N LYS A 272 -15.37 19.40 17.79
CA LYS A 272 -14.42 18.77 16.88
C LYS A 272 -14.48 17.26 17.05
N SER A 273 -14.51 16.55 15.92
CA SER A 273 -14.46 15.08 15.86
C SER A 273 -13.32 14.50 16.68
N ASP A 274 -13.61 13.42 17.42
CA ASP A 274 -12.63 12.67 18.20
C ASP A 274 -12.20 11.37 17.52
N GLY A 275 -12.84 11.01 16.40
CA GLY A 275 -12.48 9.84 15.59
C GLY A 275 -13.03 8.52 16.12
N VAL A 276 -13.87 8.57 17.16
CA VAL A 276 -14.61 7.41 17.65
C VAL A 276 -15.83 7.18 16.77
N ALA A 277 -16.08 5.92 16.39
CA ALA A 277 -17.26 5.54 15.62
C ALA A 277 -18.55 6.06 16.28
N GLY A 278 -19.39 6.76 15.52
CA GLY A 278 -20.58 7.46 16.02
C GLY A 278 -20.35 8.95 16.29
N ARG A 279 -19.11 9.42 16.27
CA ARG A 279 -18.70 10.81 16.52
C ARG A 279 -17.59 11.26 15.55
N CYS A 280 -17.76 10.87 14.29
CA CYS A 280 -16.73 11.01 13.26
C CYS A 280 -16.68 12.41 12.64
N CYS A 281 -17.77 13.17 12.69
CA CYS A 281 -17.89 14.45 12.02
C CYS A 281 -17.81 15.61 13.00
N ASP A 282 -17.12 16.68 12.60
CA ASP A 282 -17.19 17.96 13.31
C ASP A 282 -18.63 18.47 13.30
N THR A 283 -19.07 19.05 14.41
CA THR A 283 -20.38 19.72 14.49
C THR A 283 -20.16 21.23 14.52
N PHE A 284 -20.96 21.93 13.74
CA PHE A 284 -20.87 23.37 13.57
C PHE A 284 -22.25 23.97 13.39
N LEU A 285 -22.38 25.24 13.79
CA LEU A 285 -23.53 26.08 13.53
C LEU A 285 -23.30 26.91 12.27
N CYS A 286 -24.35 27.04 11.46
CA CYS A 286 -24.37 27.97 10.35
C CYS A 286 -25.19 29.20 10.74
N LEU A 287 -24.52 30.27 11.12
CA LEU A 287 -25.13 31.54 11.51
C LEU A 287 -25.15 32.51 10.33
N LEU A 288 -26.13 33.42 10.30
CA LEU A 288 -26.16 34.52 9.33
C LEU A 288 -25.04 35.54 9.63
#